data_AF-A0A7J6XEM9-F1
#
_entry.id   AF-A0A7J6XEM9-F1
#
_cell.length_a   1.000
_cell.length_b   1.000
_cell.length_c   1.000
_cell.angle_alpha   90.00
_cell.angle_beta   90.00
_cell.angle_gamma   90.00
#
_symmetry.space_group_name_H-M   'P 1'
#
loop_
_entity.id
_entity.type
_entity.pdbx_description
1 polymer ?
#
loop_
_entity_poly.entity_id
_entity_poly.type
_entity_poly.pdbx_seq_one_letter_code
_entity_poly.pdbx_strand_id
1 'polypeptide(L)'
;MFTPSATSLRKLFFLFTSLFIISLFHGNRILAQNGTTNIGAIIDINSRIGKEEKISMEIAVQIYNNTLNKKHKIVLHVSDSGGNPFQAASAGNNSLSIKQNKYYMINL
;
A
#
# COMPACT_ATOMS: atom_id res chain seq x y z
N MET A 1 -12.71 44.28 -40.38
CA MET A 1 -13.51 43.56 -39.36
C MET A 1 -13.82 42.17 -39.92
N PHE A 2 -13.20 41.11 -39.41
CA PHE A 2 -13.47 39.74 -39.86
C PHE A 2 -14.69 39.22 -39.08
N THR A 3 -15.84 39.13 -39.73
CA THR A 3 -17.03 38.49 -39.15
C THR A 3 -16.96 36.99 -39.43
N PRO A 4 -16.83 36.13 -38.41
CA PRO A 4 -16.83 34.69 -38.63
C PRO A 4 -18.18 34.26 -39.22
N SER A 5 -18.14 33.49 -40.31
CA SER A 5 -19.36 32.95 -40.93
C SER A 5 -20.04 31.94 -40.00
N ALA A 6 -21.36 31.80 -40.11
CA ALA A 6 -22.15 30.89 -39.28
C ALA A 6 -21.64 29.43 -39.31
N THR A 7 -21.02 29.01 -40.41
CA THR A 7 -20.40 27.68 -40.55
C THR A 7 -19.13 27.53 -39.71
N SER A 8 -18.37 28.62 -39.52
CA SER A 8 -17.19 28.65 -38.65
C SER A 8 -17.57 28.58 -37.17
N LEU A 9 -18.61 29.31 -36.75
CA LEU A 9 -19.16 29.19 -35.38
C LEU A 9 -19.67 27.78 -35.07
N ARG A 10 -20.38 27.15 -36.03
CA ARG A 10 -20.91 25.79 -35.84
C ARG A 10 -19.80 24.77 -35.62
N LYS A 11 -18.71 24.86 -36.39
CA LYS A 11 -17.54 23.98 -36.22
C LYS A 11 -16.87 24.19 -34.86
N LEU A 12 -16.76 25.44 -34.42
CA LEU A 12 -16.19 25.76 -33.11
C LEU A 12 -17.04 25.18 -31.97
N PHE A 13 -18.37 25.26 -32.06
CA PHE A 13 -19.28 24.66 -31.09
C PHE A 13 -19.11 23.13 -31.01
N PHE A 14 -19.07 22.43 -32.16
CA PHE A 14 -18.84 20.98 -32.19
C PHE A 14 -17.47 20.58 -31.62
N LEU A 15 -16.44 21.42 -31.79
CA LEU A 15 -15.11 21.18 -31.22
C LEU A 15 -15.18 21.25 -29.68
N PHE A 16 -15.82 22.29 -29.13
CA PHE A 16 -15.97 22.46 -27.68
C PHE A 16 -16.82 21.35 -27.05
N THR A 17 -17.92 20.94 -27.67
CA THR A 17 -18.76 19.86 -27.14
C THR A 17 -18.01 18.53 -27.15
N SER A 18 -17.24 18.24 -28.20
CA SER A 18 -16.39 17.05 -28.26
C SER A 18 -15.34 17.03 -27.13
N LEU A 19 -14.61 18.14 -26.94
CA LEU A 19 -13.63 18.29 -25.85
C LEU A 19 -14.28 18.14 -24.47
N PHE A 20 -15.47 18.72 -24.27
CA PHE A 20 -16.21 18.62 -23.02
C PHE A 20 -16.62 17.16 -22.75
N ILE A 21 -17.17 16.46 -23.74
CA ILE A 21 -17.54 15.04 -23.63
C ILE A 21 -16.30 14.19 -23.29
N ILE A 22 -15.17 14.42 -23.95
CA ILE A 22 -13.90 13.73 -23.65
C ILE A 22 -13.45 14.01 -22.20
N SER A 23 -13.61 15.24 -21.71
CA SER A 23 -13.27 15.60 -20.32
C SER A 23 -14.16 14.90 -19.29
N LEU A 24 -15.44 14.68 -19.59
CA LEU A 24 -16.36 13.91 -18.73
C LEU A 24 -15.99 12.42 -18.67
N PHE A 25 -15.34 11.90 -19.72
CA PHE A 25 -14.85 10.52 -19.77
C PHE A 25 -13.44 10.34 -19.17
N HIS A 26 -12.81 11.40 -18.64
CA HIS A 26 -11.58 11.25 -17.86
C HIS A 26 -11.91 10.62 -16.51
N GLY A 27 -11.98 9.28 -16.48
CA GLY A 27 -12.05 8.54 -15.24
C GLY A 27 -10.82 8.86 -14.39
N ASN A 28 -11.03 9.21 -13.12
CA ASN A 28 -9.95 9.33 -12.16
C ASN A 28 -9.23 7.99 -12.09
N ARG A 29 -8.00 7.94 -12.61
CA ARG A 29 -7.13 6.78 -12.41
C ARG A 29 -6.80 6.76 -10.93
N ILE A 30 -7.49 5.91 -10.16
CA ILE A 30 -7.02 5.55 -8.83
C ILE A 30 -5.68 4.86 -9.07
N LEU A 31 -4.59 5.61 -8.90
CA LEU A 31 -3.26 5.05 -8.77
C LEU A 31 -3.39 4.01 -7.67
N ALA A 32 -3.30 2.73 -8.04
CA ALA A 32 -3.27 1.69 -7.05
C ALA A 32 -2.03 1.97 -6.21
N GLN A 33 -2.27 2.50 -5.01
CA GLN A 33 -1.21 2.94 -4.11
C GLN A 33 -0.36 1.69 -3.86
N ASN A 34 0.93 1.79 -4.16
CA ASN A 34 1.84 0.68 -3.89
C ASN A 34 1.94 0.53 -2.36
N GLY A 35 1.06 -0.27 -1.78
CA GLY A 35 0.91 -0.39 -0.35
C GLY A 35 1.92 -1.37 0.23
N THR A 36 2.20 -1.22 1.52
CA THR A 36 3.01 -2.18 2.28
C THR A 36 2.23 -2.64 3.50
N THR A 37 2.02 -3.96 3.63
CA THR A 37 1.50 -4.57 4.86
C THR A 37 2.67 -4.91 5.77
N ASN A 38 2.67 -4.37 6.98
CA ASN A 38 3.60 -4.73 8.03
C ASN A 38 2.98 -5.81 8.91
N ILE A 39 3.65 -6.97 9.01
CA ILE A 39 3.26 -8.09 9.85
C ILE A 39 4.29 -8.22 10.98
N GLY A 40 3.82 -8.32 12.22
CA GLY A 40 4.66 -8.62 13.38
C GLY A 40 4.49 -10.08 13.81
N ALA A 41 5.60 -10.75 14.13
CA ALA A 41 5.61 -12.09 14.70
C ALA A 41 6.47 -12.10 15.96
N ILE A 42 6.03 -12.82 16.98
CA ILE A 42 6.73 -12.97 18.25
C ILE A 42 7.04 -14.46 18.42
N ILE A 43 8.32 -14.80 18.41
CA ILE A 43 8.78 -16.18 18.28
C ILE A 43 9.94 -16.37 19.24
N ASP A 44 10.04 -17.56 19.84
CA ASP A 44 11.26 -17.95 20.53
C ASP A 44 12.32 -18.35 19.50
N ILE A 45 13.14 -17.39 19.04
CA ILE A 45 14.15 -17.64 17.99
C ILE A 45 15.31 -18.50 18.49
N ASN A 46 15.40 -18.71 19.81
CA ASN A 46 16.45 -19.54 20.40
C ASN A 46 16.07 -21.02 20.36
N SER A 47 14.77 -21.33 20.35
CA SER A 47 14.26 -22.68 20.14
C SER A 47 14.51 -23.19 18.71
N ARG A 48 14.63 -24.52 18.55
CA ARG A 48 14.71 -25.15 17.23
C ARG A 48 13.48 -24.82 16.38
N ILE A 49 12.29 -24.92 16.96
CA ILE A 49 11.00 -24.68 16.29
C ILE A 49 10.94 -23.23 15.79
N GLY A 50 11.28 -22.26 16.63
CA GLY A 50 11.20 -20.85 16.24
C GLY A 50 12.17 -20.45 15.13
N LYS A 51 13.33 -21.10 15.01
CA LYS A 51 14.23 -20.92 13.86
C LYS A 51 13.61 -21.42 12.57
N GLU A 52 12.98 -22.60 12.60
CA GLU A 52 12.28 -23.17 11.44
C GLU A 52 11.09 -22.30 11.02
N GLU A 53 10.33 -21.77 11.98
CA GLU A 53 9.23 -20.85 11.76
C GLU A 53 9.69 -19.53 11.12
N LYS A 54 10.74 -18.89 11.68
CA LYS A 54 11.32 -17.65 11.14
C LYS A 54 11.73 -17.81 9.68
N ILE A 55 12.49 -18.87 9.37
CA ILE A 55 12.96 -19.13 8.00
C ILE A 55 11.77 -19.39 7.07
N SER A 56 10.78 -20.16 7.50
CA SER A 56 9.59 -20.46 6.69
C SER A 56 8.81 -19.21 6.32
N MET A 57 8.63 -18.27 7.27
CA MET A 57 7.94 -17.00 6.98
C MET A 57 8.77 -16.08 6.11
N GLU A 58 10.09 -16.01 6.31
CA GLU A 58 10.98 -15.22 5.44
C GLU A 58 10.88 -15.69 3.98
N ILE A 59 10.89 -17.01 3.75
CA ILE A 59 10.70 -17.60 2.43
C ILE A 59 9.31 -17.25 1.88
N ALA A 60 8.26 -17.39 2.67
CA ALA A 60 6.89 -17.07 2.24
C ALA A 60 6.74 -15.59 1.82
N VAL A 61 7.36 -14.67 2.57
CA VAL A 61 7.37 -13.23 2.23
C VAL A 61 8.18 -12.97 0.96
N GLN A 62 9.32 -13.62 0.79
CA GLN A 62 10.11 -13.51 -0.44
C GLN A 62 9.32 -14.01 -1.65
N ILE A 63 8.69 -15.18 -1.58
CA ILE A 63 7.85 -15.73 -2.65
C ILE A 63 6.70 -14.77 -2.97
N TYR A 64 6.00 -14.26 -1.94
CA TYR A 64 4.90 -13.32 -2.13
C TYR A 64 5.36 -12.04 -2.84
N ASN A 65 6.48 -11.46 -2.40
CA ASN A 65 7.00 -10.19 -2.91
C ASN A 65 7.65 -10.31 -4.29
N ASN A 66 8.19 -11.48 -4.63
CA ASN A 66 8.84 -11.73 -5.92
C ASN A 66 7.87 -12.17 -7.03
N THR A 67 6.60 -12.42 -6.70
CA THR A 67 5.57 -12.74 -7.69
C THR A 67 5.22 -11.50 -8.53
N LEU A 68 5.30 -11.61 -9.87
CA LEU A 68 5.06 -10.51 -10.79
C LEU A 68 3.65 -9.91 -10.61
N ASN A 69 3.54 -8.57 -10.77
CA ASN A 69 2.31 -7.75 -10.67
C ASN A 69 1.72 -7.48 -9.28
N LYS A 70 2.47 -7.68 -8.19
CA LYS A 70 2.00 -7.22 -6.86
C LYS A 70 2.25 -5.73 -6.68
N LYS A 71 1.15 -4.98 -6.72
CA LYS A 71 1.08 -3.58 -6.26
C LYS A 71 1.30 -3.46 -4.74
N HIS A 72 1.25 -4.56 -3.99
CA HIS A 72 1.33 -4.54 -2.54
C HIS A 72 2.43 -5.45 -2.02
N LYS A 73 3.30 -4.96 -1.14
CA LYS A 73 4.40 -5.72 -0.53
C LYS A 73 4.11 -6.11 0.91
N ILE A 74 4.70 -7.20 1.38
CA ILE A 74 4.69 -7.61 2.79
C ILE A 74 6.07 -7.37 3.38
N VAL A 75 6.12 -6.81 4.58
CA VAL A 75 7.33 -6.72 5.42
C VAL A 75 7.05 -7.45 6.73
N LEU A 76 7.91 -8.40 7.07
CA LEU A 76 7.85 -9.18 8.30
C LEU A 76 8.81 -8.60 9.34
N HIS A 77 8.30 -8.37 10.54
CA HIS A 77 9.07 -7.95 11.72
C HIS A 77 9.00 -9.06 12.76
N VAL A 78 10.12 -9.73 13.03
CA VAL A 78 10.19 -10.80 14.04
C VAL A 78 10.80 -10.24 15.32
N SER A 79 10.11 -10.44 16.44
CA SER A 79 10.61 -10.14 17.79
C SER A 79 10.88 -11.43 18.54
N ASP A 80 12.01 -11.48 19.26
CA ASP A 80 12.35 -12.62 20.11
C ASP A 80 11.56 -12.59 21.42
N SER A 81 10.94 -13.71 21.79
CA SER A 81 10.35 -13.90 23.12
C SER A 81 11.30 -14.57 24.10
N GLY A 82 12.36 -15.23 23.63
CA GLY A 82 13.26 -16.06 24.44
C GLY A 82 12.53 -17.18 25.21
N GLY A 83 11.36 -17.61 24.72
CA GLY A 83 10.49 -18.56 25.42
C GLY A 83 9.81 -17.98 26.67
N ASN A 84 9.95 -16.67 26.91
CA ASN A 84 9.40 -15.99 28.09
C ASN A 84 8.08 -15.29 27.76
N PRO A 85 6.97 -15.63 28.43
CA PRO A 85 5.66 -15.04 28.17
C PRO A 85 5.58 -13.55 28.50
N PHE A 86 6.34 -13.04 29.46
CA PHE A 86 6.39 -11.61 29.77
C PHE A 86 7.11 -10.81 28.68
N GLN A 87 8.20 -11.36 28.12
CA GLN A 87 8.90 -10.76 26.99
C GLN A 87 8.01 -10.77 25.74
N ALA A 88 7.28 -11.87 25.51
CA ALA A 88 6.31 -11.96 24.42
C ALA A 88 5.20 -10.89 24.55
N ALA A 89 4.63 -10.74 25.74
CA ALA A 89 3.61 -9.71 26.00
C ALA A 89 4.16 -8.28 25.81
N SER A 90 5.38 -8.02 26.27
CA SER A 90 6.05 -6.72 26.08
C SER A 90 6.31 -6.43 24.60
N ALA A 91 6.80 -7.40 23.83
CA ALA A 91 7.04 -7.25 22.39
C ALA A 91 5.75 -6.99 21.61
N GLY A 92 4.64 -7.64 22.01
CA GLY A 92 3.32 -7.41 21.44
C GLY A 92 2.81 -5.99 21.71
N ASN A 93 2.93 -5.52 22.95
CA ASN A 93 2.55 -4.15 23.30
C ASN A 93 3.39 -3.12 22.56
N ASN A 94 4.71 -3.30 22.47
CA ASN A 94 5.57 -2.40 21.71
C ASN A 94 5.14 -2.35 20.22
N SER A 95 4.81 -3.50 19.63
CA SER A 95 4.34 -3.59 18.24
C SER A 95 2.98 -2.89 18.01
N LEU A 96 2.09 -2.89 19.01
CA LEU A 96 0.80 -2.19 18.95
C LEU A 96 0.96 -0.67 19.17
N SER A 97 1.83 -0.26 20.09
CA SER A 97 2.11 1.16 20.40
C SER A 97 2.76 1.90 19.23
N ILE A 98 3.68 1.25 18.50
CA ILE A 98 4.33 1.83 17.31
C ILE A 98 3.31 2.02 16.17
N LYS A 99 2.28 1.16 16.07
CA LYS A 99 1.18 1.36 15.12
C LYS A 99 0.34 2.58 15.46
N GLN A 100 -0.04 2.79 16.74
CA GLN A 100 -0.83 3.96 17.15
C GLN A 100 -0.12 5.28 16.85
N ASN A 101 1.17 5.40 17.17
CA ASN A 101 1.94 6.62 16.91
C ASN A 101 2.09 6.97 15.42
N LYS A 102 2.04 5.98 14.53
CA LYS A 102 2.05 6.25 13.08
C LYS A 102 0.75 6.89 12.59
N TYR A 103 -0.40 6.58 13.20
CA TYR A 103 -1.68 7.22 12.85
C TYR A 103 -1.75 8.69 13.30
N TYR A 104 -1.06 9.06 14.38
CA TYR A 104 -1.00 10.46 14.85
C TYR A 104 -0.04 11.35 14.06
N MET A 105 0.83 10.79 13.22
CA MET A 105 1.77 11.54 12.37
C MET A 105 1.21 11.86 10.97
N ILE A 106 0.00 11.39 10.63
CA ILE A 106 -0.65 11.62 9.31
C ILE A 106 -1.68 12.77 9.37
N ASN A 107 -1.81 13.44 10.50
CA ASN A 107 -2.62 14.66 10.67
C ASN A 107 -1.71 15.83 11.08
N LEU A 108 -0.93 16.35 10.14
CA LEU A 108 -0.36 17.70 10.17
C LEU A 108 -0.24 18.23 8.75
#